data_AF-W1XIK0-F1
#
_entry.id   AF-W1XIK0-F1
#
_cell.length_a   1.000
_cell.length_b   1.000
_cell.length_c   1.000
_cell.angle_alpha   90.00
_cell.angle_beta   90.00
_cell.angle_gamma   90.00
#
_symmetry.space_group_name_H-M   'P 1'
#
loop_
_entity.id
_entity.type
_entity.pdbx_description
1 polymer ?
#
loop_
_entity_poly.entity_id
_entity_poly.type
_entity_poly.pdbx_seq_one_letter_code
_entity_poly.pdbx_strand_id
1 'polypeptide(L)' 'TIIEVRDLFFNVPARKKFLKSVSKEGSLINDIITRIALANPDISFKLFNNHKKVIHTFGNNDIKDTLRTIYGKSITDNI' A
#
# COMPACT_ATOMS: atom_id res chain seq x y z
N THR A 1 -0.59 -14.69 11.96
CA THR A 1 -0.25 -13.70 13.00
C THR A 1 -0.91 -12.39 12.69
N ILE A 2 -1.44 -11.69 13.69
CA ILE A 2 -2.08 -10.37 13.54
C ILE A 2 -1.30 -9.39 14.41
N ILE A 3 -1.00 -8.21 13.87
CA ILE A 3 -0.29 -7.13 14.57
C ILE A 3 -1.15 -5.88 14.48
N GLU A 4 -1.37 -5.23 15.62
CA GLU A 4 -2.10 -3.97 15.72
C GLU A 4 -1.19 -2.91 16.34
N VAL A 5 -1.18 -1.71 15.75
CA VAL A 5 -0.39 -0.57 16.23
C VAL A 5 -1.33 0.62 16.43
N ARG A 6 -1.38 1.14 17.66
CA ARG A 6 -2.16 2.32 18.04
C ARG A 6 -1.22 3.40 18.59
N ASP A 7 -1.62 4.65 18.46
CA ASP A 7 -0.92 5.82 19.03
C ASP A 7 0.58 5.87 18.68
N LEU A 8 0.90 5.72 17.40
CA LEU A 8 2.28 5.71 16.92
C LEU A 8 3.04 6.98 17.38
N PHE A 9 4.19 6.76 18.03
CA PHE A 9 5.05 7.80 18.60
C PHE A 9 4.47 8.60 19.78
N PHE A 10 3.47 8.10 20.51
CA PHE A 10 2.91 8.80 21.68
C PHE A 10 3.98 9.17 22.73
N ASN A 11 4.98 8.30 22.95
CA ASN A 11 6.05 8.49 23.93
C ASN A 11 7.33 9.13 23.32
N VAL A 12 7.34 9.48 22.03
CA VAL A 12 8.48 10.10 21.36
C VAL A 12 8.05 11.38 20.63
N PRO A 13 7.82 12.49 21.35
CA PRO A 13 7.18 13.69 20.81
C PRO A 13 7.98 14.35 19.67
N ALA A 14 9.31 14.29 19.73
CA ALA A 14 10.16 14.75 18.63
C ALA A 14 9.82 14.01 17.32
N ARG A 15 9.75 12.67 17.33
CA ARG A 15 9.38 11.86 16.14
C ARG A 15 7.97 12.16 15.66
N LYS A 16 7.01 12.31 16.57
CA LYS A 16 5.63 12.68 16.24
C LYS A 16 5.56 14.01 15.47
N LYS A 17 6.38 15.00 15.84
CA LYS A 17 6.45 16.31 15.14
C LYS A 17 7.02 16.22 13.72
N PHE A 18 7.77 15.17 13.38
CA PHE A 18 8.33 14.99 12.03
C PHE A 18 7.37 14.32 11.04
N LEU A 19 6.26 13.75 11.51
CA LEU A 19 5.22 13.19 10.65
C LEU A 19 4.73 14.26 9.67
N LYS A 20 4.57 13.87 8.41
CA LYS A 20 3.99 14.74 7.38
C LYS A 20 2.47 14.75 7.52
N SER A 21 1.80 15.38 6.55
CA SER A 21 0.34 15.33 6.48
C SER A 21 -0.15 13.87 6.36
N VAL A 22 -1.35 13.59 6.89
CA VAL A 22 -1.99 12.27 6.81
C VAL A 22 -2.01 11.74 5.37
N SER A 23 -2.28 12.63 4.40
CA SER A 23 -2.25 12.30 2.98
C SER A 23 -0.87 11.83 2.53
N LYS A 24 0.19 12.56 2.90
CA LYS A 24 1.57 12.22 2.49
C LYS A 24 2.04 10.90 3.10
N GLU A 25 1.78 10.68 4.38
CA GLU A 25 2.09 9.41 5.05
C GLU A 25 1.31 8.25 4.41
N GLY A 26 0.03 8.46 4.11
CA GLY A 26 -0.79 7.48 3.38
C GLY A 26 -0.24 7.13 2.01
N SER A 27 0.25 8.12 1.25
CA SER A 27 0.92 7.88 -0.04
C SER A 27 2.21 7.07 0.14
N LEU A 28 3.03 7.36 1.14
CA LEU A 28 4.26 6.60 1.41
C LEU A 28 3.96 5.13 1.74
N ILE A 29 2.92 4.87 2.54
CA ILE A 29 2.45 3.51 2.83
C ILE A 29 1.99 2.82 1.53
N ASN A 30 1.20 3.51 0.71
CA ASN A 30 0.73 2.99 -0.58
C ASN A 30 1.88 2.59 -1.50
N ASP A 31 2.93 3.42 -1.60
CA ASP A 31 4.11 3.16 -2.43
C ASP A 31 4.91 1.94 -1.94
N ILE A 32 4.97 1.72 -0.63
CA ILE A 32 5.62 0.54 -0.04
C ILE A 32 4.82 -0.71 -0.39
N ILE A 33 3.51 -0.72 -0.14
CA ILE A 33 2.64 -1.87 -0.43
C ILE A 33 2.63 -2.19 -1.92
N THR A 34 2.60 -1.17 -2.78
CA THR A 34 2.68 -1.31 -4.23
C THR A 34 3.94 -2.07 -4.66
N ARG A 35 5.12 -1.67 -4.16
CA ARG A 35 6.38 -2.33 -4.49
C ARG A 35 6.42 -3.77 -4.01
N ILE A 36 5.93 -4.03 -2.79
CA ILE A 36 5.87 -5.39 -2.23
C ILE A 36 4.94 -6.28 -3.06
N ALA A 37 3.78 -5.75 -3.46
CA ALA A 37 2.82 -6.50 -4.26
C ALA A 37 3.35 -6.83 -5.66
N LEU A 38 4.04 -5.90 -6.32
CA LEU A 38 4.69 -6.16 -7.61
C LEU A 38 5.81 -7.20 -7.51
N ALA A 39 6.54 -7.23 -6.40
CA ALA A 39 7.59 -8.21 -6.16
C ALA A 39 7.06 -9.62 -5.84
N ASN A 40 5.78 -9.75 -5.46
CA ASN A 40 5.17 -11.02 -5.04
C ASN A 40 3.76 -11.17 -5.67
N PRO A 41 3.66 -11.38 -7.00
CA PRO A 41 2.38 -11.44 -7.72
C PRO A 41 1.52 -12.65 -7.36
N ASP A 42 2.10 -13.66 -6.72
CA ASP A 42 1.45 -14.84 -6.15
C ASP A 42 0.74 -14.58 -4.82
N ILE A 43 0.95 -13.42 -4.19
CA ILE A 43 0.35 -13.06 -2.91
C ILE A 43 -0.71 -11.97 -3.09
N SER A 44 -1.89 -12.16 -2.49
CA SER A 44 -2.95 -11.15 -2.46
C SER A 44 -2.70 -10.12 -1.35
N PHE A 45 -2.60 -8.85 -1.75
CA PHE A 45 -2.46 -7.71 -0.85
C PHE A 45 -3.73 -6.88 -0.85
N LYS A 46 -4.17 -6.46 0.33
CA LYS A 46 -5.32 -5.57 0.53
C LYS A 46 -4.91 -4.40 1.42
N LEU A 47 -5.02 -3.18 0.91
CA LEU A 47 -4.78 -1.96 1.67
C LEU A 47 -6.08 -1.19 1.82
N PHE A 48 -6.43 -0.88 3.06
CA PHE A 48 -7.54 -0.01 3.41
C PHE A 48 -7.01 1.24 4.09
N ASN A 49 -7.46 2.40 3.67
CA ASN A 49 -7.19 3.68 4.31
C ASN A 49 -8.52 4.34 4.66
N ASN A 50 -8.76 4.61 5.93
CA ASN A 50 -10.02 5.17 6.44
C ASN A 50 -11.26 4.45 5.88
N HIS A 51 -11.27 3.12 5.96
CA HIS A 51 -12.33 2.23 5.43
C HIS A 51 -12.48 2.19 3.90
N LYS A 52 -11.76 3.04 3.16
CA LYS A 52 -11.71 2.98 1.70
C LYS A 52 -10.66 1.97 1.26
N LYS A 53 -11.05 1.03 0.40
CA LYS A 53 -10.13 0.11 -0.25
C LYS A 53 -9.29 0.90 -1.27
N VAL A 54 -7.96 0.83 -1.10
CA VAL A 54 -6.99 1.53 -1.95
C VAL A 54 -6.32 0.57 -2.91
N ILE A 55 -5.83 -0.58 -2.41
CA ILE A 55 -5.19 -1.63 -3.21
C ILE A 55 -5.88 -2.95 -2.93
N HIS A 56 -6.06 -3.77 -3.98
CA HIS A 56 -6.46 -5.16 -3.85
C HIS A 56 -5.93 -6.01 -5.00
N THR A 57 -4.83 -6.74 -4.79
CA THR A 57 -4.26 -7.65 -5.80
C THR A 57 -4.84 -9.06 -5.70
N PHE A 58 -4.84 -9.78 -6.81
CA PHE A 58 -5.45 -11.12 -6.91
C PHE A 58 -4.58 -12.24 -6.34
N GLY A 59 -3.25 -12.12 -6.38
CA GLY A 59 -2.35 -13.18 -5.93
C GLY A 59 -2.40 -14.42 -6.82
N ASN A 60 -2.59 -14.24 -8.13
CA ASN A 60 -2.71 -15.33 -9.11
C ASN A 60 -1.39 -15.63 -9.84
N ASN A 61 -0.28 -15.06 -9.37
CA ASN A 61 1.05 -15.17 -9.99
C ASN A 61 1.12 -14.56 -11.41
N ASP A 62 0.16 -13.70 -11.78
CA ASP A 62 0.20 -12.91 -13.00
C ASP A 62 0.62 -11.46 -12.68
N ILE A 63 1.80 -11.09 -13.15
CA ILE A 63 2.33 -9.74 -12.96
C ILE A 63 1.55 -8.69 -13.75
N LYS A 64 0.95 -9.04 -14.90
CA LYS A 64 0.14 -8.12 -15.70
C LYS A 64 -1.14 -7.75 -14.96
N ASP A 65 -1.79 -8.71 -14.30
CA ASP A 65 -2.96 -8.45 -13.47
C ASP A 65 -2.61 -7.59 -12.25
N THR A 66 -1.45 -7.86 -11.64
CA THR A 66 -0.93 -7.05 -10.53
C THR A 66 -0.66 -5.61 -10.96
N LEU A 67 0.02 -5.41 -12.10
CA LEU A 67 0.26 -4.11 -12.71
C LEU A 67 -1.05 -3.38 -13.03
N ARG A 68 -2.03 -4.08 -13.61
CA ARG A 68 -3.33 -3.52 -14.00
C ARG A 68 -4.11 -3.03 -12.80
N THR A 69 -4.04 -3.78 -11.70
CA THR A 69 -4.71 -3.42 -10.44
C THR A 69 -4.09 -2.17 -9.82
N ILE A 70 -2.76 -2.04 -9.87
CA ILE A 70 -2.02 -0.98 -9.19
C ILE A 70 -1.98 0.31 -10.01
N TYR A 71 -1.65 0.21 -11.29
CA TYR A 71 -1.42 1.35 -12.17
C TYR A 71 -2.60 1.63 -13.12
N GLY A 72 -3.59 0.74 -13.16
CA GLY A 72 -4.74 0.86 -14.04
C GLY A 72 -4.45 0.35 -15.45
N LYS A 73 -5.54 0.24 -16.22
CA LYS A 73 -5.53 -0.33 -17.57
C LYS A 73 -4.69 0.50 -18.56
N SER A 74 -4.67 1.83 -18.41
CA SER A 74 -3.96 2.72 -19.33
C SER A 74 -2.46 2.47 -19.34
N ILE A 75 -1.85 2.16 -18.21
CA ILE A 75 -0.40 1.89 -18.15
C ILE A 75 -0.11 0.48 -18.66
N THR A 76 -0.95 -0.52 -18.33
CA THR A 76 -0.71 -1.90 -18.77
C THR A 76 -0.89 -2.13 -20.26
N ASP A 77 -1.80 -1.41 -20.91
CA ASP A 77 -2.07 -1.60 -22.34
C ASP A 77 -0.95 -0.99 -23.23
N ASN A 78 -0.06 -0.16 -22.64
CA ASN A 78 1.07 0.47 -23.33
C ASN A 78 2.41 -0.25 -23.08
N ILE A 79 2.40 -1.44 -22.46
CA ILE A 79 3.56 -2.29 -22.18
C ILE A 79 3.35 -3.65 -22.84
#